data_AF-A0A540R770-F1
#
_entry.id   AF-A0A540R770-F1
#
_cell.length_a   1.000
_cell.length_b   1.000
_cell.length_c   1.000
_cell.angle_alpha   90.00
_cell.angle_beta   90.00
_cell.angle_gamma   90.00
#
_symmetry.space_group_name_H-M   'P 1'
#
loop_
_entity.id
_entity.type
_entity.pdbx_description
1 polymer ?
#
loop_
_entity_poly.entity_id
_entity_poly.type
_entity_poly.pdbx_seq_one_letter_code
_entity_poly.pdbx_strand_id
1 'polypeptide(L)'
;MKPIDRYQSACQVPGWVITSAVRYARGRATYIVGMTVDMLIREWKHIHPIDQVVILRDLQEEMYWRETTERSSLSRVDDPDWERAWQYCRDHAPEEWTPETMWPLKENQ
;
A
#
# COMPACT_ATOMS: atom_id res chain seq x y z
N MET A 1 -15.21 -1.13 -26.24
CA MET A 1 -14.55 -0.87 -24.95
C MET A 1 -13.54 0.24 -25.19
N LYS A 2 -13.72 1.44 -24.60
CA LYS A 2 -12.72 2.53 -24.75
C LYS A 2 -11.45 2.12 -23.99
N PRO A 3 -10.24 2.40 -24.50
CA PRO A 3 -9.02 2.12 -23.78
C PRO A 3 -9.08 2.81 -22.41
N ILE A 4 -8.82 2.07 -21.34
CA ILE A 4 -8.62 2.65 -20.01
C ILE A 4 -7.33 3.45 -20.13
N ASP A 5 -7.43 4.78 -20.10
CA ASP A 5 -6.28 5.66 -20.18
C ASP A 5 -5.55 5.64 -18.82
N ARG A 6 -4.79 4.56 -18.59
CA ARG A 6 -4.02 4.30 -17.36
C ARG A 6 -2.95 5.36 -17.07
N TYR A 7 -2.73 6.28 -18.01
CA TYR A 7 -1.68 7.28 -17.96
C TYR A 7 -2.19 8.71 -17.73
N GLN A 8 -3.50 8.94 -17.82
CA GLN A 8 -4.13 10.21 -17.44
C GLN A 8 -4.69 10.12 -16.01
N SER A 9 -3.79 9.93 -15.05
CA SER A 9 -4.13 10.14 -13.64
C SER A 9 -3.97 11.63 -13.33
N ALA A 10 -4.91 12.22 -12.58
CA ALA A 10 -4.80 13.59 -12.04
C ALA A 10 -3.66 13.74 -11.01
N CYS A 11 -2.90 12.67 -10.78
CA CYS A 11 -1.77 12.59 -9.88
C CYS A 11 -0.54 13.20 -10.54
N GLN A 12 0.29 13.91 -9.76
CA GLN A 12 1.60 14.37 -10.25
C GLN A 12 2.56 13.17 -10.52
N VAL A 13 2.21 11.97 -10.04
CA VAL A 13 3.02 10.76 -10.11
C VAL A 13 2.16 9.57 -10.59
N PRO A 14 2.52 8.85 -11.67
CA PRO A 14 1.72 7.71 -12.13
C PRO A 14 1.50 6.64 -11.05
N GLY A 15 0.32 6.02 -11.00
CA GLY A 15 -0.03 5.00 -9.99
C GLY A 15 0.99 3.86 -9.88
N TRP A 16 1.53 3.39 -11.01
CA TRP A 16 2.58 2.35 -11.03
C TRP A 16 3.89 2.76 -10.35
N VAL A 17 4.24 4.06 -10.33
CA VAL A 17 5.41 4.57 -9.59
C VAL A 17 5.15 4.47 -8.10
N ILE A 18 3.95 4.86 -7.65
CA ILE A 18 3.56 4.79 -6.24
C ILE A 18 3.54 3.34 -5.77
N THR A 19 2.93 2.43 -6.53
CA THR A 19 2.96 0.99 -6.25
C THR A 19 4.39 0.45 -6.17
N SER A 20 5.28 0.87 -7.06
CA SER A 20 6.68 0.44 -7.04
C SER A 20 7.42 0.96 -5.81
N ALA A 21 7.18 2.21 -5.41
CA ALA A 21 7.77 2.80 -4.21
C ALA A 21 7.31 2.06 -2.95
N VAL A 22 6.01 1.78 -2.81
CA VAL A 22 5.45 0.99 -1.71
C VAL A 22 6.13 -0.38 -1.63
N ARG A 23 6.18 -1.13 -2.74
CA ARG A 23 6.84 -2.44 -2.78
C ARG A 23 8.33 -2.41 -2.49
N TYR A 24 9.01 -1.35 -2.90
CA TYR A 24 10.43 -1.20 -2.60
C TYR A 24 10.66 -0.93 -1.10
N ALA A 25 9.81 -0.10 -0.48
CA ALA A 25 9.90 0.26 0.93
C ALA A 25 9.48 -0.89 1.87
N ARG A 26 8.55 -1.75 1.46
CA ARG A 26 8.09 -2.92 2.21
C ARG A 26 9.23 -3.86 2.63
N GLY A 27 9.13 -4.41 3.85
CA GLY A 27 10.13 -5.33 4.41
C GLY A 27 11.54 -4.76 4.59
N ARG A 28 11.74 -3.46 4.35
CA ARG A 28 13.03 -2.78 4.52
C ARG A 28 12.95 -1.81 5.68
N ALA A 29 14.08 -1.64 6.37
CA ALA A 29 14.29 -0.52 7.29
C ALA A 29 15.09 0.54 6.55
N THR A 30 14.41 1.54 5.99
CA THR A 30 15.01 2.51 5.07
C THR A 30 14.50 3.92 5.35
N TYR A 31 15.35 4.93 5.15
CA TYR A 31 15.01 6.34 5.37
C TYR A 31 13.90 6.87 4.44
N ILE A 32 13.45 6.07 3.47
CA ILE A 32 12.42 6.45 2.51
C ILE A 32 10.99 6.05 2.91
N VAL A 33 10.80 5.29 3.99
CA VAL A 33 9.45 4.80 4.37
C VAL A 33 8.50 5.97 4.61
N GLY A 34 8.84 6.90 5.51
CA GLY A 34 8.00 8.06 5.80
C GLY A 34 7.66 8.88 4.55
N MET A 35 8.65 9.14 3.68
CA MET A 35 8.43 9.84 2.41
C MET A 35 7.51 9.07 1.45
N THR A 36 7.63 7.74 1.42
CA THR A 36 6.77 6.87 0.60
C THR A 36 5.33 6.91 1.10
N VAL A 37 5.14 6.85 2.42
CA VAL A 37 3.82 6.93 3.05
C VAL A 37 3.18 8.30 2.83
N ASP A 38 3.94 9.39 3.01
CA ASP A 38 3.46 10.74 2.76
C ASP A 38 3.02 10.93 1.31
N MET A 39 3.82 10.45 0.35
CA MET A 39 3.48 10.47 -1.07
C MET A 39 2.22 9.63 -1.35
N LEU A 40 2.14 8.42 -0.81
CA LEU A 40 0.99 7.53 -1.00
C LEU A 40 -0.31 8.19 -0.51
N ILE A 41 -0.32 8.72 0.72
CA ILE A 41 -1.50 9.35 1.32
C ILE A 41 -1.93 10.57 0.53
N ARG A 42 -0.96 11.44 0.16
CA ARG A 42 -1.23 12.66 -0.61
C ARG A 42 -1.87 12.36 -1.95
N GLU A 43 -1.34 11.36 -2.66
CA GLU A 43 -1.76 11.03 -4.01
C GLU A 43 -2.95 10.05 -4.07
N TRP A 44 -3.33 9.43 -2.95
CA TRP A 44 -4.27 8.31 -2.88
C TRP A 44 -5.51 8.51 -3.76
N LYS A 45 -6.21 9.65 -3.59
CA LYS A 45 -7.45 9.98 -4.31
C LYS A 45 -7.28 10.16 -5.83
N HIS A 46 -6.04 10.28 -6.29
CA HIS A 46 -5.70 10.44 -7.70
C HIS A 46 -5.20 9.14 -8.33
N ILE A 47 -4.88 8.12 -7.53
CA ILE A 47 -4.49 6.78 -7.98
C ILE A 47 -5.73 6.09 -8.58
N HIS A 48 -5.54 5.38 -9.70
CA HIS A 48 -6.61 4.61 -10.31
C HIS A 48 -7.12 3.53 -9.33
N PRO A 49 -8.43 3.27 -9.20
CA PRO A 49 -8.98 2.31 -8.23
C PRO A 49 -8.34 0.91 -8.29
N ILE A 50 -8.06 0.40 -9.49
CA ILE A 50 -7.34 -0.88 -9.66
C ILE A 50 -5.94 -0.88 -9.01
N ASP A 51 -5.20 0.23 -9.10
CA ASP A 51 -3.88 0.33 -8.48
C ASP A 51 -3.99 0.50 -6.96
N GLN A 52 -5.00 1.25 -6.48
CA GLN A 52 -5.34 1.35 -5.05
C GLN A 52 -5.60 -0.03 -4.44
N VAL A 53 -6.36 -0.87 -5.15
CA VAL A 53 -6.63 -2.26 -4.79
C VAL A 53 -5.34 -3.07 -4.61
N VAL A 54 -4.40 -2.96 -5.54
CA VAL A 54 -3.10 -3.66 -5.46
C VAL A 54 -2.28 -3.15 -4.27
N ILE A 55 -2.25 -1.84 -4.06
CA ILE A 55 -1.54 -1.22 -2.93
C ILE A 55 -2.14 -1.66 -1.60
N LEU A 56 -3.46 -1.72 -1.48
CA LEU A 56 -4.14 -2.17 -0.26
C LEU A 56 -3.78 -3.60 0.10
N ARG A 57 -3.76 -4.51 -0.88
CA ARG A 57 -3.26 -5.88 -0.67
C ARG A 57 -1.81 -5.87 -0.17
N ASP A 58 -0.95 -5.08 -0.82
CA ASP A 58 0.47 -4.99 -0.45
C ASP A 58 0.67 -4.42 0.96
N LEU A 59 -0.16 -3.45 1.39
CA LEU A 59 -0.17 -2.92 2.76
C LEU A 59 -0.68 -3.96 3.76
N GLN A 60 -1.75 -4.69 3.44
CA GLN A 60 -2.27 -5.76 4.29
C GLN A 60 -1.21 -6.84 4.54
N GLU A 61 -0.50 -7.26 3.50
CA GLU A 61 0.63 -8.20 3.61
C GLU A 61 1.77 -7.65 4.48
N GLU A 62 2.09 -6.35 4.36
CA GLU A 62 3.10 -5.69 5.19
C GLU A 62 2.69 -5.67 6.66
N MET A 63 1.44 -5.34 6.97
CA MET A 63 0.91 -5.37 8.34
C MET A 63 1.00 -6.78 8.93
N TYR A 64 0.55 -7.79 8.19
CA TYR A 64 0.66 -9.19 8.61
C TYR A 64 2.11 -9.59 8.88
N TRP A 65 3.03 -9.32 7.94
CA TRP A 65 4.44 -9.64 8.12
C TRP A 65 5.03 -8.97 9.37
N ARG A 66 4.64 -7.71 9.64
CA ARG A 66 5.10 -6.95 10.81
C ARG A 66 4.61 -7.51 12.14
N GLU A 67 3.41 -8.10 12.16
CA GLU A 67 2.82 -8.73 13.33
C GLU A 67 3.36 -10.14 13.57
N THR A 68 3.58 -10.93 12.52
CA THR A 68 3.90 -12.37 12.65
C THR A 68 5.39 -12.69 12.61
N THR A 69 6.25 -11.75 12.22
CA THR A 69 7.68 -12.00 12.05
C THR A 69 8.48 -11.33 13.15
N GLU A 70 9.51 -12.02 13.65
CA GLU A 70 10.51 -11.38 14.52
C GLU A 70 11.34 -10.37 13.73
N ARG A 71 11.26 -9.10 14.13
CA ARG A 71 11.91 -7.97 13.45
C ARG A 71 12.91 -7.28 14.37
N SER A 72 14.00 -6.80 13.78
CA SER A 72 15.00 -5.97 14.45
C SER A 72 14.39 -4.67 14.99
N SER A 73 15.03 -4.06 16.00
CA SER A 73 14.62 -2.75 16.52
C SER A 73 14.57 -1.68 15.44
N LEU A 74 15.53 -1.70 14.50
CA LEU A 74 15.59 -0.77 13.37
C LEU A 74 14.37 -0.89 12.45
N SER A 75 13.90 -2.10 12.16
CA SER A 75 12.73 -2.32 11.30
C SER A 75 11.41 -1.86 11.95
N ARG A 76 11.35 -1.84 13.29
CA ARG A 76 10.17 -1.39 14.05
C ARG A 76 10.02 0.13 14.11
N VAL A 77 11.08 0.88 13.80
CA VAL A 77 11.03 2.36 13.73
C VAL A 77 9.97 2.82 12.73
N ASP A 78 9.78 2.05 11.66
CA ASP A 78 8.85 2.36 10.58
C ASP A 78 7.39 1.97 10.87
N ASP A 79 7.11 1.28 11.99
CA ASP A 79 5.76 0.78 12.32
C ASP A 79 4.69 1.89 12.33
N PRO A 80 4.92 3.07 12.92
CA PRO A 80 3.92 4.14 12.92
C PRO A 80 3.57 4.63 11.51
N ASP A 81 4.53 4.63 10.58
CA ASP A 81 4.29 5.05 9.21
C ASP A 81 3.48 4.02 8.42
N TRP A 82 3.79 2.72 8.58
CA TRP A 82 3.00 1.66 7.94
C TRP A 82 1.58 1.57 8.49
N GLU A 83 1.40 1.72 9.81
CA GLU A 83 0.07 1.79 10.42
C GLU A 83 -0.73 2.98 9.86
N ARG A 84 -0.09 4.15 9.76
CA ARG A 84 -0.71 5.36 9.19
C ARG A 84 -1.12 5.16 7.73
N ALA A 85 -0.26 4.53 6.93
CA ALA A 85 -0.56 4.21 5.53
C ALA A 85 -1.75 3.25 5.42
N TRP A 86 -1.73 2.17 6.22
CA TRP A 86 -2.78 1.16 6.23
C TRP A 86 -4.13 1.74 6.62
N GLN A 87 -4.20 2.44 7.76
CA GLN A 87 -5.44 3.06 8.24
C GLN A 87 -6.02 4.01 7.19
N TYR A 88 -5.21 4.95 6.69
CA TYR A 88 -5.70 5.94 5.73
C TYR A 88 -6.21 5.28 4.44
N CYS A 89 -5.42 4.39 3.83
CA CYS A 89 -5.80 3.78 2.55
C CYS A 89 -7.02 2.87 2.70
N ARG A 90 -7.12 2.11 3.80
CA ARG A 90 -8.25 1.22 4.08
C ARG A 90 -9.53 2.02 4.29
N ASP A 91 -9.47 3.09 5.08
CA ASP A 91 -10.64 3.91 5.40
C ASP A 91 -11.11 4.74 4.17
N HIS A 92 -10.26 4.85 3.14
CA HIS A 92 -10.57 5.49 1.86
C HIS A 92 -10.49 4.51 0.68
N ALA A 93 -10.69 3.22 0.94
CA ALA A 93 -10.63 2.20 -0.10
C ALA A 93 -11.74 2.39 -1.15
N PRO A 94 -11.50 2.00 -2.41
CA PRO A 94 -12.56 1.97 -3.42
C PRO A 94 -13.63 0.95 -3.02
N GLU A 95 -14.89 1.17 -3.43
CA GLU A 95 -16.03 0.30 -3.08
C GLU A 95 -15.83 -1.16 -3.51
N GLU A 96 -15.04 -1.41 -4.56
CA GLU A 96 -14.74 -2.76 -5.05
C GLU A 96 -13.71 -3.50 -4.18
N TRP A 97 -13.11 -2.84 -3.20
CA TRP A 97 -12.20 -3.48 -2.25
C TRP A 97 -12.98 -4.07 -1.08
N THR A 98 -12.81 -5.37 -0.85
CA THR A 98 -13.24 -6.01 0.40
C THR A 98 -12.06 -6.70 1.09
N PRO A 99 -11.94 -6.56 2.42
CA PRO A 99 -10.87 -7.23 3.18
C PRO A 99 -10.89 -8.75 3.01
N GLU A 100 -12.08 -9.35 2.83
CA GLU A 100 -12.25 -10.81 2.81
C GLU A 100 -11.87 -11.46 1.48
N THR A 101 -11.86 -10.70 0.38
CA THR A 101 -11.61 -11.25 -0.98
C THR A 101 -10.23 -10.93 -1.53
N MET A 102 -9.60 -9.84 -1.06
CA MET A 102 -8.28 -9.38 -1.51
C MET A 102 -7.13 -10.23 -0.94
N TRP A 103 -7.41 -10.95 0.15
CA TRP A 103 -6.60 -12.04 0.67
C TRP A 103 -7.50 -13.06 1.37
N PRO A 104 -7.74 -14.26 0.80
CA PRO A 104 -8.16 -15.35 1.64
C PRO A 104 -6.92 -15.75 2.45
N LEU A 105 -6.96 -15.60 3.77
CA LEU A 105 -6.15 -16.41 4.68
C LEU A 105 -6.60 -17.88 4.49
N LYS A 106 -6.33 -18.49 3.33
CA LYS A 106 -6.42 -19.93 3.21
C LYS A 106 -5.24 -20.46 4.00
N GLU A 107 -5.55 -20.84 5.25
CA GLU A 107 -5.13 -22.10 5.84
C GLU A 107 -4.37 -22.95 4.82
N ASN A 108 -3.03 -22.88 4.82
CA ASN A 108 -2.08 -23.83 4.24
C ASN A 108 -0.68 -23.18 4.22
N GLN A 109 -0.05 -23.14 5.39
CA GLN A 109 1.37 -23.47 5.51
C GLN A 109 1.56 -24.40 6.69
#